data_AF-A0A372R2W6-F1
#
_entry.id   AF-A0A372R2W6-F1
#
_cell.length_a   1.000
_cell.length_b   1.000
_cell.length_c   1.000
_cell.angle_alpha   90.00
_cell.angle_beta   90.00
_cell.angle_gamma   90.00
#
_symmetry.space_group_name_H-M   'P 1'
#
loop_
_entity.id
_entity.type
_entity.pdbx_description
1 polymer ?
#
loop_
_entity_poly.entity_id
_entity_poly.type
_entity_poly.pdbx_seq_one_letter_code
_entity_poly.pdbx_strand_id
1 'polypeptide(L)'
;MIQFEEINENALLTDINLKDIHKEIPKLLKIKYLLDSSKEFNNNINGIIYGLHHRLFCATSVKYKDKMKIVIFLVDTGSVTTFISRKVLDAFGIYLSPNCSMEVQINGIKTTIMASHSNVKEISLLGMGFMITASVNLYIFSDNRSFCLNFLEPEDTVKKFIRKAESSKDYITSSEDANSEDDFREDSVNRINENQKRNHEKNINGLMM
;
A
#
# COMPACT_ATOMS: atom_id res chain seq x y z
N MET A 1 -17.97 -0.11 -28.90
CA MET A 1 -16.52 -0.15 -28.61
C MET A 1 -16.19 1.14 -27.90
N ILE A 2 -16.11 1.10 -26.57
CA ILE A 2 -15.79 2.30 -25.78
C ILE A 2 -14.27 2.46 -25.86
N GLN A 3 -13.81 3.49 -26.57
CA GLN A 3 -12.43 3.94 -26.45
C GLN A 3 -12.28 4.50 -25.05
N PHE A 4 -11.56 3.78 -24.19
CA PHE A 4 -11.01 4.41 -22.99
C PHE A 4 -9.97 5.41 -23.49
N GLU A 5 -10.26 6.70 -23.36
CA GLU A 5 -9.25 7.74 -23.50
C GLU A 5 -8.07 7.37 -22.58
N GLU A 6 -6.87 7.35 -23.14
CA GLU A 6 -5.64 7.30 -22.36
C GLU A 6 -5.71 8.41 -21.32
N ILE A 7 -5.92 8.04 -20.05
CA ILE A 7 -5.81 8.97 -18.94
C ILE A 7 -4.42 9.56 -19.05
N ASN A 8 -4.37 10.86 -19.32
CA ASN A 8 -3.13 11.61 -19.44
C ASN A 8 -2.33 11.48 -18.13
N GLU A 9 -1.42 10.51 -18.09
CA GLU A 9 -0.53 10.22 -16.95
C GLU A 9 0.38 11.43 -16.59
N ASN A 10 0.34 12.51 -17.37
CA ASN A 10 1.04 13.77 -17.10
C ASN A 10 0.43 14.61 -15.96
N ALA A 11 -0.79 14.33 -15.50
CA ALA A 11 -1.47 15.16 -14.50
C ALA A 11 -1.11 14.84 -13.03
N LEU A 12 -0.36 13.77 -12.77
CA LEU A 12 -0.27 13.21 -11.42
C LEU A 12 0.55 14.03 -10.41
N LEU A 13 1.41 14.97 -10.80
CA LEU A 13 2.31 15.73 -9.91
C LEU A 13 2.48 17.22 -10.30
N THR A 14 1.40 17.90 -10.71
CA THR A 14 1.48 19.31 -11.13
C THR A 14 1.84 20.30 -10.02
N ASP A 15 1.62 19.93 -8.75
CA ASP A 15 1.86 20.78 -7.58
C ASP A 15 3.24 20.60 -6.92
N ILE A 16 4.06 19.66 -7.42
CA ILE A 16 5.39 19.34 -6.89
C ILE A 16 6.44 19.52 -7.97
N ASN A 17 7.47 20.31 -7.69
CA ASN A 17 8.59 20.51 -8.60
C ASN A 17 9.92 19.97 -8.02
N LEU A 18 10.97 20.00 -8.84
CA LEU A 18 12.30 19.52 -8.46
C LEU A 18 12.91 20.26 -7.25
N LYS A 19 12.62 21.55 -7.08
CA LYS A 19 13.09 22.32 -5.92
C LYS A 19 12.44 21.77 -4.64
N ASP A 20 11.16 21.42 -4.68
CA ASP A 20 10.48 20.82 -3.55
C ASP A 20 11.14 19.50 -3.15
N ILE A 21 11.35 18.60 -4.13
CA ILE A 21 11.92 17.26 -3.92
C ILE A 21 13.36 17.35 -3.36
N HIS A 22 14.17 18.27 -3.86
CA HIS A 22 15.60 18.32 -3.51
C HIS A 22 15.96 19.30 -2.40
N LYS A 23 15.07 20.22 -2.02
CA LYS A 23 15.37 21.24 -1.00
C LYS A 23 14.30 21.34 0.07
N GLU A 24 13.05 21.60 -0.30
CA GLU A 24 12.01 21.94 0.69
C GLU A 24 11.55 20.71 1.49
N ILE A 25 11.19 19.60 0.82
CA ILE A 25 10.76 18.36 1.48
C ILE A 25 11.87 17.76 2.36
N PRO A 26 13.13 17.63 1.91
CA PRO A 26 14.23 17.19 2.78
C PRO A 26 14.38 18.05 4.04
N LYS A 27 14.26 19.38 3.90
CA LYS A 27 14.36 20.33 5.01
C LYS A 27 13.23 20.13 6.02
N LEU A 28 11.99 19.96 5.55
CA LEU A 28 10.83 19.70 6.41
C LEU A 28 10.92 18.35 7.13
N LEU A 29 11.43 17.32 6.45
CA LEU A 29 11.71 16.01 7.03
C LEU A 29 12.94 16.00 7.95
N LYS A 30 13.71 17.10 8.00
CA LYS A 30 14.96 17.24 8.77
C LYS A 30 16.00 16.18 8.41
N ILE A 31 16.08 15.81 7.12
CA ILE A 31 17.03 14.82 6.61
C ILE A 31 17.96 15.42 5.56
N LYS A 32 19.10 14.75 5.34
CA LYS A 32 19.95 14.98 4.18
C LYS A 32 19.63 13.91 3.13
N TYR A 33 19.00 14.32 2.04
CA TYR A 33 18.58 13.39 0.98
C TYR A 33 19.79 12.74 0.31
N LEU A 34 19.74 11.42 0.10
CA LEU A 34 20.80 10.57 -0.47
C LEU A 34 22.10 10.49 0.34
N LEU A 35 22.09 10.97 1.59
CA LEU A 35 23.19 10.77 2.52
C LEU A 35 23.41 9.27 2.76
N ASP A 36 24.68 8.85 2.78
CA ASP A 36 25.05 7.51 3.20
C ASP A 36 24.66 7.29 4.66
N SER A 37 24.12 6.11 4.95
CA SER A 37 23.80 5.69 6.31
C SER A 37 24.53 4.40 6.66
N SER A 38 25.02 4.31 7.89
CA SER A 38 25.55 3.07 8.46
C SER A 38 24.54 2.36 9.35
N LYS A 39 23.37 2.96 9.59
CA LYS A 39 22.30 2.43 10.43
C LYS A 39 20.97 2.40 9.68
N GLU A 40 20.27 1.28 9.76
CA GLU A 40 18.92 1.15 9.25
C GLU A 40 17.95 1.96 10.12
N PHE A 41 16.96 2.58 9.47
CA PHE A 41 15.76 3.00 10.16
C PHE A 41 14.93 1.73 10.36
N ASN A 42 15.01 1.10 11.53
CA ASN A 42 14.23 -0.11 11.86
C ASN A 42 13.11 0.20 12.84
N ASN A 43 12.38 1.29 12.55
CA ASN A 43 11.28 1.79 13.37
C ASN A 43 10.15 2.30 12.48
N ASN A 44 9.07 2.75 13.12
CA ASN A 44 8.02 3.53 12.49
C ASN A 44 8.57 4.72 11.70
N ILE A 45 7.98 4.99 10.55
CA ILE A 45 8.38 6.08 9.67
C ILE A 45 7.41 7.24 9.87
N ASN A 46 7.91 8.37 10.34
CA ASN A 46 7.15 9.62 10.36
C ASN A 46 7.34 10.37 9.03
N GLY A 47 6.26 10.96 8.53
CA GLY A 47 6.26 11.74 7.30
C GLY A 47 5.43 13.02 7.40
N ILE A 48 5.43 13.77 6.31
CA ILE A 48 4.78 15.08 6.18
C ILE A 48 3.72 15.06 5.07
N ILE A 49 2.75 15.96 5.16
CA ILE A 49 1.73 16.22 4.15
C ILE A 49 2.06 17.54 3.44
N TYR A 50 2.51 17.46 2.18
CA TYR A 50 3.05 18.59 1.42
C TYR A 50 2.27 18.87 0.13
N GLY A 51 2.36 20.11 -0.36
CA GLY A 51 1.72 20.53 -1.61
C GLY A 51 0.24 20.86 -1.48
N LEU A 52 -0.34 21.28 -2.62
CA LEU A 52 -1.76 21.62 -2.75
C LEU A 52 -2.63 20.35 -2.76
N HIS A 53 -2.08 19.23 -3.23
CA HIS A 53 -2.79 17.95 -3.28
C HIS A 53 -2.52 17.08 -2.03
N HIS A 54 -2.03 17.67 -0.94
CA HIS A 54 -1.86 17.00 0.36
C HIS A 54 -1.09 15.67 0.29
N ARG A 55 0.01 15.65 -0.45
CA ARG A 55 0.80 14.45 -0.74
C ARG A 55 1.62 14.00 0.45
N LEU A 56 1.64 12.69 0.67
CA LEU A 56 2.32 12.04 1.78
C LEU A 56 3.78 11.76 1.43
N PHE A 57 4.72 12.49 2.03
CA PHE A 57 6.16 12.25 1.88
C PHE A 57 6.79 11.70 3.15
N CYS A 58 7.59 10.66 3.02
CA CYS A 58 8.43 10.15 4.09
C CYS A 58 9.86 9.91 3.64
N ALA A 59 10.78 9.80 4.59
CA ALA A 59 12.15 9.38 4.34
C ALA A 59 12.46 8.10 5.11
N THR A 60 13.12 7.15 4.44
CA THR A 60 13.61 5.92 5.08
C THR A 60 14.90 5.44 4.39
N SER A 61 15.61 4.53 5.03
CA SER A 61 16.79 3.88 4.46
C SER A 61 16.41 2.90 3.36
N VAL A 62 17.11 3.00 2.23
CA VAL A 62 17.16 1.98 1.20
C VAL A 62 18.56 1.38 1.22
N LYS A 63 18.66 0.06 1.22
CA LYS A 63 19.92 -0.67 1.15
C LYS A 63 19.94 -1.56 -0.09
N TYR A 64 21.06 -1.51 -0.80
CA TYR A 64 21.37 -2.38 -1.91
C TYR A 64 22.85 -2.79 -1.82
N LYS A 65 23.09 -4.11 -1.77
CA LYS A 65 24.40 -4.67 -1.44
C LYS A 65 24.92 -4.04 -0.13
N ASP A 66 26.14 -3.53 -0.14
CA ASP A 66 26.79 -2.91 1.04
C ASP A 66 26.55 -1.40 1.15
N LYS A 67 25.74 -0.81 0.26
CA LYS A 67 25.42 0.61 0.28
C LYS A 67 24.04 0.85 0.87
N MET A 68 23.91 1.90 1.68
CA MET A 68 22.63 2.33 2.23
C MET A 68 22.52 3.85 2.17
N LYS A 69 21.37 4.33 1.70
CA LYS A 69 21.09 5.76 1.53
C LYS A 69 19.72 6.13 2.09
N ILE A 70 19.58 7.37 2.53
CA ILE A 70 18.29 7.94 2.93
C ILE A 70 17.54 8.44 1.70
N VAL A 71 16.39 7.84 1.43
CA VAL A 71 15.57 8.11 0.26
C VAL A 71 14.23 8.69 0.69
N ILE A 72 13.78 9.72 -0.02
CA ILE A 72 12.43 10.27 0.12
C ILE A 72 11.51 9.52 -0.83
N PHE A 73 10.35 9.10 -0.31
CA PHE A 73 9.28 8.49 -1.06
C PHE A 73 8.01 9.33 -0.99
N LEU A 74 7.28 9.39 -2.10
CA LEU A 74 5.86 9.67 -2.12
C LEU A 74 5.12 8.37 -1.78
N VAL A 75 4.27 8.38 -0.75
CA VAL A 75 3.41 7.22 -0.46
C VAL A 75 2.25 7.23 -1.45
N ASP A 76 2.10 6.14 -2.19
CA ASP A 76 1.08 5.96 -3.22
C ASP A 76 0.24 4.73 -2.91
N THR A 77 -0.94 4.95 -2.32
CA THR A 77 -1.89 3.89 -1.99
C THR A 77 -2.62 3.33 -3.22
N GLY A 78 -2.51 3.99 -4.38
CA GLY A 78 -3.07 3.51 -5.65
C GLY A 78 -2.12 2.60 -6.43
N SER A 79 -0.81 2.68 -6.16
CA SER A 79 0.19 1.83 -6.82
C SER A 79 0.45 0.55 -6.02
N VAL A 80 0.35 -0.61 -6.68
CA VAL A 80 0.83 -1.89 -6.11
C VAL A 80 2.36 -1.89 -6.02
N THR A 81 3.02 -1.30 -7.02
CA THR A 81 4.48 -1.37 -7.18
C THR A 81 5.17 -0.22 -6.46
N THR A 82 6.30 -0.54 -5.82
CA THR A 82 7.25 0.47 -5.31
C THR A 82 8.23 0.82 -6.43
N PHE A 83 8.34 2.12 -6.74
CA PHE A 83 9.23 2.63 -7.77
C PHE A 83 10.36 3.44 -7.16
N ILE A 84 11.56 3.30 -7.73
CA ILE A 84 12.73 4.09 -7.34
C ILE A 84 13.10 5.06 -8.47
N SER A 85 13.30 6.32 -8.10
CA SER A 85 13.68 7.37 -9.04
C SER A 85 15.04 7.11 -9.69
N ARG A 86 15.24 7.68 -10.88
CA ARG A 86 16.53 7.59 -11.59
C ARG A 86 17.68 8.12 -10.73
N LYS A 87 17.46 9.25 -10.07
CA LYS A 87 18.45 9.88 -9.19
C LYS A 87 18.89 8.97 -8.05
N VAL A 88 17.99 8.18 -7.48
CA VAL A 88 18.32 7.21 -6.43
C VAL A 88 19.11 6.06 -7.02
N LEU A 89 18.70 5.50 -8.17
CA LEU A 89 19.44 4.44 -8.87
C LEU A 89 20.87 4.87 -9.20
N ASP A 90 21.03 6.08 -9.74
CA ASP A 90 22.32 6.68 -10.06
C ASP A 90 23.20 6.82 -8.81
N ALA A 91 22.62 7.23 -7.67
CA ALA A 91 23.34 7.34 -6.41
C ALA A 91 23.85 5.98 -5.88
N PHE A 92 23.19 4.87 -6.23
CA PHE A 92 23.69 3.52 -5.95
C PHE A 92 24.67 3.00 -7.02
N GLY A 93 24.72 3.64 -8.20
CA GLY A 93 25.47 3.18 -9.37
C GLY A 93 24.77 2.02 -10.07
N ILE A 94 23.44 2.02 -10.12
CA ILE A 94 22.61 0.95 -10.67
C ILE A 94 22.00 1.40 -12.00
N TYR A 95 22.10 0.55 -13.01
CA TYR A 95 21.29 0.64 -14.21
C TYR A 95 20.18 -0.40 -14.14
N LEU A 96 18.93 0.03 -14.21
CA LEU A 96 17.76 -0.84 -14.23
C LEU A 96 16.92 -0.52 -15.47
N SER A 97 16.81 -1.49 -16.38
CA SER A 97 16.00 -1.35 -17.60
C SER A 97 14.51 -1.15 -17.28
N PRO A 98 13.74 -0.49 -18.16
CA PRO A 98 12.29 -0.41 -18.02
C PRO A 98 11.68 -1.82 -17.88
N ASN A 99 10.65 -1.94 -17.05
CA ASN A 99 9.95 -3.20 -16.76
C ASN A 99 10.78 -4.28 -16.06
N CYS A 100 12.06 -4.04 -15.78
CA CYS A 100 12.84 -4.91 -14.92
C CYS A 100 12.62 -4.54 -13.45
N SER A 101 12.71 -5.56 -12.60
CA SER A 101 12.63 -5.40 -11.16
C SER A 101 13.93 -5.82 -10.49
N MET A 102 14.14 -5.36 -9.28
CA MET A 102 15.30 -5.76 -8.47
C MET A 102 14.95 -5.79 -6.98
N GLU A 103 15.63 -6.66 -6.25
CA GLU A 103 15.50 -6.73 -4.79
C GLU A 103 16.36 -5.64 -4.13
N VAL A 104 15.75 -4.95 -3.17
CA VAL A 104 16.39 -4.02 -2.24
C VAL A 104 15.81 -4.22 -0.85
N GLN A 105 16.40 -3.59 0.16
CA GLN A 105 15.83 -3.54 1.51
C GLN A 105 15.39 -2.10 1.80
N ILE A 106 14.11 -1.89 2.12
CA ILE A 106 13.54 -0.59 2.51
C ILE A 106 13.13 -0.70 3.98
N ASN A 107 13.64 0.19 4.83
CA ASN A 107 13.33 0.19 6.27
C ASN A 107 13.56 -1.19 6.93
N GLY A 108 14.65 -1.86 6.58
CA GLY A 108 14.94 -3.21 7.08
C GLY A 108 14.22 -4.36 6.37
N ILE A 109 13.27 -4.09 5.47
CA ILE A 109 12.39 -5.09 4.86
C ILE A 109 12.77 -5.32 3.39
N LYS A 110 13.02 -6.58 3.02
CA LYS A 110 13.28 -6.96 1.63
C LYS A 110 12.04 -6.76 0.77
N THR A 111 12.23 -6.14 -0.38
CA THR A 111 11.15 -5.89 -1.33
C THR A 111 11.68 -5.76 -2.75
N THR A 112 10.77 -5.95 -3.71
CA THR A 112 11.05 -5.80 -5.13
C THR A 112 10.64 -4.39 -5.57
N ILE A 113 11.56 -3.68 -6.19
CA ILE A 113 11.31 -2.36 -6.78
C ILE A 113 11.39 -2.41 -8.30
N MET A 114 10.82 -1.40 -8.95
CA MET A 114 11.01 -1.12 -10.37
C MET A 114 11.56 0.30 -10.55
N ALA A 115 12.19 0.58 -11.69
CA ALA A 115 12.60 1.94 -12.02
C ALA A 115 11.35 2.81 -12.28
N SER A 116 11.29 4.00 -11.68
CA SER A 116 10.26 4.99 -12.03
C SER A 116 10.33 5.29 -13.53
N HIS A 117 9.19 5.15 -14.21
CA HIS A 117 9.01 5.49 -15.61
C HIS A 117 8.11 6.74 -15.75
N SER A 118 7.96 7.26 -16.96
CA SER A 118 7.05 8.38 -17.26
C SER A 118 7.38 9.70 -16.50
N ASN A 119 6.37 10.47 -16.09
CA ASN A 119 6.50 11.83 -15.52
C ASN A 119 6.97 11.88 -14.06
N VAL A 120 7.20 10.71 -13.46
CA VAL A 120 7.51 10.55 -12.03
C VAL A 120 8.98 10.13 -11.84
N LYS A 121 9.82 10.25 -12.89
CA LYS A 121 11.24 9.82 -12.90
C LYS A 121 12.09 10.39 -11.77
N GLU A 122 11.70 11.55 -11.25
CA GLU A 122 12.46 12.32 -10.28
C GLU A 122 12.11 11.97 -8.83
N ILE A 123 11.09 11.14 -8.61
CA ILE A 123 10.62 10.77 -7.28
C ILE A 123 10.37 9.28 -7.15
N SER A 124 10.71 8.75 -5.97
CA SER A 124 10.44 7.35 -5.63
C SER A 124 9.02 7.24 -5.09
N LEU A 125 8.32 6.17 -5.45
CA LEU A 125 6.97 5.86 -4.99
C LEU A 125 7.01 4.66 -4.05
N LEU A 126 6.39 4.78 -2.88
CA LEU A 126 6.18 3.67 -1.95
C LEU A 126 4.78 3.11 -2.18
N GLY A 127 4.70 1.94 -2.81
CA GLY A 127 3.44 1.32 -3.19
C GLY A 127 2.82 0.46 -2.09
N MET A 128 1.53 0.15 -2.25
CA MET A 128 0.76 -0.75 -1.39
C MET A 128 1.34 -2.14 -1.27
N GLY A 129 1.98 -2.68 -2.31
CA GLY A 129 2.60 -4.01 -2.25
C GLY A 129 3.64 -4.09 -1.14
N PHE A 130 4.51 -3.08 -1.03
CA PHE A 130 5.46 -2.99 0.08
C PHE A 130 4.74 -2.83 1.42
N MET A 131 3.78 -1.91 1.52
CA MET A 131 3.09 -1.63 2.78
C MET A 131 2.36 -2.86 3.35
N ILE A 132 1.73 -3.67 2.48
CA ILE A 132 1.07 -4.91 2.87
C ILE A 132 2.11 -5.94 3.34
N THR A 133 3.16 -6.19 2.56
CA THR A 133 4.23 -7.14 2.93
C THR A 133 4.90 -6.75 4.25
N ALA A 134 5.09 -5.46 4.47
CA ALA A 134 5.68 -4.89 5.67
C ALA A 134 4.70 -4.79 6.87
N SER A 135 3.45 -5.23 6.73
CA SER A 135 2.40 -5.11 7.76
C SER A 135 2.26 -3.68 8.33
N VAL A 136 2.32 -2.69 7.44
CA VAL A 136 2.28 -1.28 7.78
C VAL A 136 0.84 -0.79 7.93
N ASN A 137 0.57 -0.04 9.00
CA ASN A 137 -0.63 0.79 9.13
C ASN A 137 -0.29 2.25 8.84
N LEU A 138 -1.11 2.92 8.03
CA LEU A 138 -0.99 4.34 7.75
C LEU A 138 -1.93 5.14 8.67
N TYR A 139 -1.36 6.05 9.47
CA TYR A 139 -2.09 7.00 10.29
C TYR A 139 -1.85 8.42 9.79
N ILE A 140 -2.92 9.16 9.49
CA ILE A 140 -2.85 10.55 8.99
C ILE A 140 -3.33 11.50 10.08
N PHE A 141 -2.51 12.51 10.38
CA PHE A 141 -2.76 13.55 11.38
C PHE A 141 -2.92 14.88 10.65
N SER A 142 -4.17 15.20 10.28
CA SER A 142 -4.50 16.36 9.45
C SER A 142 -4.21 17.70 10.14
N ASP A 143 -4.33 17.76 11.45
CA ASP A 143 -4.04 18.93 12.30
C ASP A 143 -2.59 19.41 12.16
N ASN A 144 -1.66 18.46 12.15
CA ASN A 144 -0.23 18.72 12.12
C ASN A 144 0.39 18.51 10.73
N ARG A 145 -0.44 18.30 9.70
CA ARG A 145 0.00 17.97 8.33
C ARG A 145 1.09 16.90 8.32
N SER A 146 0.86 15.82 9.07
CA SER A 146 1.84 14.75 9.25
C SER A 146 1.18 13.38 9.17
N PHE A 147 1.98 12.34 9.01
CA PHE A 147 1.49 10.96 9.03
C PHE A 147 2.55 10.03 9.61
N CYS A 148 2.13 8.82 9.97
CA CYS A 148 3.01 7.76 10.44
C CYS A 148 2.71 6.45 9.69
N LEU A 149 3.77 5.77 9.26
CA LEU A 149 3.74 4.37 8.86
C LEU A 149 4.19 3.54 10.06
N ASN A 150 3.23 2.87 10.68
CA ASN A 150 3.44 2.03 11.85
C ASN A 150 3.68 0.58 11.41
N PHE A 151 4.88 0.07 11.62
CA PHE A 151 5.25 -1.30 11.32
C PHE A 151 4.86 -2.17 12.51
N LEU A 152 3.96 -3.14 12.29
CA LEU A 152 3.59 -4.07 13.35
C LEU A 152 4.70 -5.12 13.51
N GLU A 153 5.09 -5.37 14.76
CA GLU A 153 5.84 -6.58 15.09
C GLU A 153 4.99 -7.81 14.67
N PRO A 154 5.61 -8.89 14.16
CA PRO A 154 4.89 -10.11 13.78
C PRO A 154 4.01 -10.66 14.92
N GLU A 155 4.44 -10.52 16.17
CA GLU A 155 3.71 -10.98 17.35
C GLU A 155 2.40 -10.19 17.59
N ASP A 156 2.39 -8.89 17.28
CA ASP A 156 1.20 -8.05 17.43
C ASP A 156 0.16 -8.34 16.35
N THR A 157 0.63 -8.77 15.18
CA THR A 157 -0.22 -9.17 14.06
C THR A 157 -0.97 -10.46 14.38
N VAL A 158 -0.30 -11.48 14.93
CA VAL A 158 -0.93 -12.74 15.36
C VAL A 158 -1.97 -12.50 16.46
N LYS A 159 -1.64 -11.69 17.47
CA LYS A 159 -2.59 -11.33 18.54
C LYS A 159 -3.82 -10.60 18.01
N LYS A 160 -3.65 -9.71 17.01
CA LYS A 160 -4.76 -9.00 16.35
C LYS A 160 -5.66 -9.94 15.56
N PHE A 161 -5.11 -10.94 14.86
CA PHE A 161 -5.89 -11.95 14.16
C PHE A 161 -6.65 -12.87 15.12
N ILE A 162 -6.02 -13.29 16.22
CA ILE A 162 -6.68 -14.09 17.27
C ILE A 162 -7.87 -13.31 17.85
N ARG A 163 -7.67 -12.05 18.27
CA ARG A 163 -8.74 -11.20 18.81
C ARG A 163 -9.87 -10.95 17.80
N LYS A 164 -9.54 -10.77 16.52
CA LYS A 164 -10.55 -10.60 15.47
C LYS A 164 -11.38 -11.88 15.29
N ALA A 165 -10.72 -13.04 15.26
CA ALA A 165 -11.40 -14.33 15.16
C ALA A 165 -12.27 -14.66 16.39
N GLU A 166 -11.83 -14.28 17.59
CA GLU A 166 -12.60 -14.40 18.83
C GLU A 166 -13.82 -13.47 18.81
N SER A 167 -13.65 -12.20 18.44
CA SER A 167 -14.78 -11.25 18.32
C SER A 167 -15.82 -11.66 17.26
N SER A 168 -15.39 -12.35 16.20
CA SER A 168 -16.30 -12.91 15.19
C SER A 168 -17.02 -14.17 15.66
N LYS A 169 -16.45 -14.94 16.59
CA LYS A 169 -17.14 -16.07 17.24
C LYS A 169 -18.20 -15.59 18.22
N ASP A 170 -17.88 -14.56 19.00
CA ASP A 170 -18.82 -13.97 19.96
C ASP A 170 -20.06 -13.38 19.27
N TYR A 171 -19.89 -12.81 18.07
CA TYR A 171 -21.01 -12.28 17.27
C TYR A 171 -21.92 -13.39 16.71
N ILE A 172 -21.38 -14.58 16.45
CA ILE A 172 -22.16 -15.75 16.00
C ILE A 172 -22.92 -16.33 17.19
N THR A 173 -22.27 -16.49 18.34
CA THR A 173 -22.90 -17.04 19.56
C THR A 173 -23.91 -16.09 20.21
N SER A 174 -23.72 -14.77 20.13
CA SER A 174 -24.71 -13.79 20.63
C SER A 174 -25.98 -13.70 19.76
N SER A 175 -25.97 -14.27 18.55
CA SER A 175 -27.13 -14.31 17.66
C SER A 175 -27.99 -15.58 17.81
N GLU A 176 -27.50 -16.57 18.56
CA GLU A 176 -28.24 -17.81 18.84
C GLU A 176 -29.02 -17.77 20.15
N ASP A 177 -28.70 -16.85 21.08
CA ASP A 177 -29.36 -16.73 22.39
C ASP A 177 -30.46 -15.67 22.47
N ALA A 178 -30.75 -14.97 21.36
CA ALA A 178 -31.83 -13.99 21.29
C ALA A 178 -32.74 -14.28 20.10
N ASN A 179 -33.68 -15.22 20.26
CA ASN A 179 -35.02 -15.19 19.67
C ASN A 179 -35.83 -16.41 20.17
N SER A 180 -36.55 -16.22 21.27
CA SER A 180 -37.82 -16.89 21.50
C SER A 180 -38.81 -16.48 20.41
N GLU A 181 -39.36 -17.48 19.71
CA GLU A 181 -40.73 -17.55 19.15
C GLU A 181 -41.37 -16.24 18.68
N ASP A 182 -41.39 -16.00 17.36
CA ASP A 182 -42.60 -16.18 16.52
C ASP A 182 -42.48 -15.45 15.16
N ASP A 183 -42.86 -16.18 14.10
CA ASP A 183 -43.53 -15.65 12.90
C ASP A 183 -42.79 -14.86 11.79
N PHE A 184 -41.56 -15.22 11.38
CA PHE A 184 -41.01 -14.71 10.09
C PHE A 184 -40.03 -15.63 9.34
N ARG A 185 -40.02 -16.95 9.59
CA ARG A 185 -39.00 -17.87 9.05
C ARG A 185 -39.38 -18.71 7.83
N GLU A 186 -40.53 -18.50 7.19
CA GLU A 186 -40.91 -19.33 6.03
C GLU A 186 -40.53 -18.77 4.64
N ASP A 187 -40.25 -17.47 4.51
CA ASP A 187 -40.02 -16.85 3.18
C ASP A 187 -38.56 -16.88 2.70
N SER A 188 -37.60 -16.92 3.62
CA SER A 188 -36.16 -16.81 3.28
C SER A 188 -35.54 -18.13 2.85
N VAL A 189 -35.98 -19.24 3.45
CA VAL A 189 -35.45 -20.59 3.19
C VAL A 189 -35.97 -21.12 1.85
N ASN A 190 -37.21 -20.79 1.49
CA ASN A 190 -37.80 -21.18 0.21
C ASN A 190 -37.12 -20.49 -0.99
N ARG A 191 -36.68 -19.22 -0.85
CA ARG A 191 -35.95 -18.50 -1.91
C ARG A 191 -34.55 -19.04 -2.19
N ILE A 192 -33.87 -19.60 -1.17
CA ILE A 192 -32.54 -20.20 -1.34
C ILE A 192 -32.67 -21.56 -2.03
N ASN A 193 -33.65 -22.37 -1.67
CA ASN A 193 -33.88 -23.69 -2.27
C ASN A 193 -34.34 -23.60 -3.74
N GLU A 194 -35.18 -22.63 -4.11
CA GLU A 194 -35.58 -22.42 -5.51
C GLU A 194 -34.46 -21.92 -6.42
N ASN A 195 -33.49 -21.17 -5.88
CA ASN A 195 -32.34 -20.68 -6.64
C ASN A 195 -31.28 -21.78 -6.84
N GLN A 196 -31.13 -22.72 -5.90
CA GLN A 196 -30.26 -23.88 -6.10
C GLN A 196 -30.84 -24.89 -7.11
N LYS A 197 -32.17 -25.08 -7.13
CA LYS A 197 -32.83 -25.96 -8.09
C LYS A 197 -32.75 -25.44 -9.53
N ARG A 198 -32.94 -24.13 -9.74
CA ARG A 198 -32.80 -23.47 -11.06
C ARG A 198 -31.37 -23.47 -11.61
N ASN A 199 -30.36 -23.47 -10.75
CA ASN A 199 -28.96 -23.53 -11.18
C ASN A 199 -28.50 -24.96 -11.54
N HIS A 200 -29.15 -25.99 -11.00
CA HIS A 200 -28.83 -27.38 -11.36
C HIS A 200 -29.42 -27.78 -12.71
N GLU A 201 -30.65 -27.36 -13.04
CA GLU A 201 -31.28 -27.65 -14.35
C GLU A 201 -30.59 -26.94 -15.53
N LYS A 202 -30.03 -25.73 -15.31
CA LYS A 202 -29.25 -25.03 -16.34
C LYS A 202 -27.90 -25.69 -16.65
N ASN A 203 -27.32 -26.42 -15.70
CA ASN A 203 -26.04 -27.10 -15.89
C ASN A 203 -26.16 -28.43 -16.64
N ILE A 204 -27.34 -29.08 -16.57
CA ILE A 204 -27.58 -30.35 -17.27
C ILE A 204 -27.89 -30.11 -18.76
N ASN A 205 -28.60 -29.04 -19.10
CA ASN A 205 -28.95 -28.72 -20.49
C ASN A 205 -27.82 -28.04 -21.30
N GLY A 206 -26.75 -27.59 -20.63
CA GLY A 206 -25.57 -27.03 -21.29
C GLY A 206 -24.48 -28.05 -21.66
N LEU A 207 -24.66 -29.32 -21.28
CA LEU A 207 -23.68 -30.39 -21.53
C LEU A 207 -24.08 -31.36 -22.66
N MET A 208 -25.16 -31.08 -23.39
CA MET A 208 -25.67 -31.90 -24.51
C MET A 208 -25.83 -31.11 -25.83
N MET A 209 -25.10 -30.01 -26.02
CA MET A 209 -24.89 -29.37 -27.32
C MET A 209 -23.41 -29.34 -27.68
#